data_AF-A0A9X3F7P2-F1
#
_entry.id   AF-A0A9X3F7P2-F1
#
_cell.length_a   1.000
_cell.length_b   1.000
_cell.length_c   1.000
_cell.angle_alpha   90.00
_cell.angle_beta   90.00
_cell.angle_gamma   90.00
#
_symmetry.space_group_name_H-M   'P 1'
#
loop_
_entity.id
_entity.type
_entity.pdbx_description
1 polymer ?
#
loop_
_entity_poly.entity_id
_entity_poly.type
_entity_poly.pdbx_seq_one_letter_code
_entity_poly.pdbx_strand_id
1 'polypeptide(L)'
;MRTLIVTMTTLALVGALASTLAAASEGAGAGPRVTDLEVFRDGLTFVASGSFATGDIGPAPVLVRARGLVSGSCVEPQARTTQPFALPMVLKGAAVTRKAGREATFFVRTSPPEVAAAEVCPGPEWRVSPTDIEFTAVKLQVGRPGTRVLCQFPAVDGRIDDPGCQIDS
;
A
#
# COMPACT_ATOMS: atom_id res chain seq x y z
N MET A 1 22.77 -31.61 -77.61
CA MET A 1 24.02 -31.89 -76.86
C MET A 1 24.05 -30.94 -75.67
N ARG A 2 23.52 -31.40 -74.54
CA ARG A 2 24.27 -31.64 -73.28
C ARG A 2 24.89 -30.36 -72.70
N THR A 3 24.06 -29.68 -71.93
CA THR A 3 24.40 -28.69 -70.91
C THR A 3 25.36 -29.32 -69.89
N LEU A 4 26.51 -28.69 -69.70
CA LEU A 4 27.47 -28.95 -68.64
C LEU A 4 27.88 -27.59 -68.08
N ILE A 5 27.75 -27.40 -66.78
CA ILE A 5 28.82 -27.05 -65.85
C ILE A 5 28.22 -27.07 -64.43
N VAL A 6 28.74 -28.00 -63.65
CA VAL A 6 28.63 -28.13 -62.20
C VAL A 6 29.85 -27.41 -61.61
N THR A 7 29.66 -26.60 -60.56
CA THR A 7 30.51 -26.47 -59.34
C THR A 7 29.98 -25.30 -58.49
N MET A 8 29.48 -25.56 -57.28
CA MET A 8 30.20 -25.55 -55.99
C MET A 8 30.92 -24.24 -55.66
N THR A 9 30.32 -23.43 -54.78
CA THR A 9 30.88 -22.44 -53.79
C THR A 9 29.72 -21.48 -53.44
N THR A 10 29.45 -21.00 -52.22
CA THR A 10 30.26 -20.81 -51.01
C THR A 10 29.27 -20.55 -49.85
N LEU A 11 29.46 -21.23 -48.71
CA LEU A 11 28.99 -20.72 -47.43
C LEU A 11 29.77 -19.43 -47.12
N ALA A 12 29.08 -18.33 -46.85
CA ALA A 12 29.68 -17.17 -46.20
C ALA A 12 28.68 -16.55 -45.22
N LEU A 13 29.07 -16.59 -43.95
CA LEU A 13 28.49 -15.88 -42.81
C LEU A 13 28.21 -14.41 -43.13
N VAL A 14 26.96 -14.00 -42.97
CA VAL A 14 26.52 -12.63 -42.69
C VAL A 14 25.24 -12.77 -41.86
N GLY A 15 25.05 -12.24 -40.66
CA GLY A 15 25.91 -11.56 -39.71
C GLY A 15 25.10 -11.54 -38.41
N ALA A 16 25.76 -11.75 -37.27
CA ALA A 16 25.17 -11.47 -35.97
C ALA A 16 24.83 -9.97 -35.91
N LEU A 17 23.55 -9.64 -35.75
CA LEU A 17 23.03 -8.36 -35.21
C LEU A 17 21.49 -8.38 -35.30
N ALA A 18 20.85 -8.99 -34.32
CA ALA A 18 19.53 -8.58 -33.85
C ALA A 18 19.49 -8.79 -32.33
N SER A 19 20.41 -8.13 -31.65
CA SER A 19 20.24 -7.73 -30.27
C SER A 19 18.90 -7.01 -30.14
N THR A 20 18.16 -7.35 -29.08
CA THR A 20 17.24 -6.43 -28.41
C THR A 20 16.18 -5.77 -29.30
N LEU A 21 15.17 -6.53 -29.75
CA LEU A 21 13.85 -5.95 -29.97
C LEU A 21 13.10 -5.90 -28.64
N ALA A 22 13.35 -4.79 -27.94
CA ALA A 22 12.35 -3.98 -27.23
C ALA A 22 11.37 -4.74 -26.30
N ALA A 23 11.47 -4.73 -24.96
CA ALA A 23 11.85 -3.63 -24.08
C ALA A 23 11.42 -2.24 -24.60
N ALA A 24 10.22 -2.16 -25.20
CA ALA A 24 9.54 -0.90 -25.51
C ALA A 24 8.02 -1.15 -25.61
N SER A 25 7.45 -1.75 -24.58
CA SER A 25 6.08 -1.43 -24.17
C SER A 25 6.12 -0.60 -22.89
N GLU A 26 7.13 0.27 -22.77
CA GLU A 26 7.21 1.32 -21.77
C GLU A 26 6.79 2.62 -22.46
N GLY A 27 5.50 2.95 -22.46
CA GLY A 27 5.09 4.21 -23.09
C GLY A 27 3.64 4.31 -23.55
N ALA A 28 2.68 3.72 -22.82
CA ALA A 28 1.28 4.13 -22.93
C ALA A 28 0.50 3.65 -21.70
N GLY A 29 0.20 4.56 -20.78
CA GLY A 29 -1.04 4.49 -19.97
C GLY A 29 -1.09 3.58 -18.74
N ALA A 30 -0.02 2.90 -18.33
CA ALA A 30 -0.02 2.27 -17.01
C ALA A 30 0.13 3.36 -15.94
N GLY A 31 -0.97 3.75 -15.31
CA GLY A 31 -0.95 4.68 -14.17
C GLY A 31 -0.11 4.15 -13.00
N PRO A 32 -0.02 4.92 -11.90
CA PRO A 32 0.90 4.62 -10.81
C PRO A 32 0.62 3.21 -10.24
N ARG A 33 1.67 2.41 -10.02
CA ARG A 33 1.56 1.06 -9.45
C ARG A 33 2.37 0.95 -8.17
N VAL A 34 1.79 0.35 -7.14
CA VAL A 34 2.50 0.02 -5.89
C VAL A 34 3.37 -1.21 -6.14
N THR A 35 4.66 -1.14 -5.79
CA THR A 35 5.64 -2.19 -6.09
C THR A 35 6.18 -2.90 -4.86
N ASP A 36 6.33 -2.20 -3.73
CA ASP A 36 6.85 -2.80 -2.49
C ASP A 36 6.03 -2.37 -1.27
N LEU A 37 4.80 -2.85 -1.17
CA LEU A 37 3.98 -2.57 0.01
C LEU A 37 4.37 -3.47 1.18
N GLU A 38 4.78 -2.85 2.28
CA GLU A 38 4.97 -3.49 3.58
C GLU A 38 4.06 -2.84 4.60
N VAL A 39 3.41 -3.65 5.42
CA VAL A 39 2.54 -3.18 6.47
C VAL A 39 2.79 -3.92 7.77
N PHE A 40 2.65 -3.20 8.88
CA PHE A 40 2.83 -3.79 10.21
C PHE A 40 2.07 -3.01 11.28
N ARG A 41 1.75 -3.71 12.38
CA ARG A 41 1.25 -3.12 13.62
C ARG A 41 2.38 -2.50 14.43
N ASP A 42 2.16 -1.28 14.93
CA ASP A 42 3.00 -0.64 15.95
C ASP A 42 2.11 -0.18 17.12
N GLY A 43 2.03 -1.02 18.15
CA GLY A 43 1.10 -0.83 19.27
C GLY A 43 -0.35 -0.77 18.80
N LEU A 44 -1.04 0.34 19.10
CA LEU A 44 -2.42 0.60 18.67
C LEU A 44 -2.51 1.29 17.30
N THR A 45 -1.41 1.34 16.55
CA THR A 45 -1.36 1.98 15.24
C THR A 45 -1.04 0.98 14.16
N PHE A 46 -1.51 1.30 12.95
CA PHE A 46 -1.14 0.65 11.71
C PHE A 46 -0.10 1.49 10.96
N VAL A 47 0.93 0.83 10.43
CA VAL A 47 1.97 1.43 9.58
C VAL A 47 1.93 0.80 8.20
N ALA A 48 2.03 1.64 7.17
CA ALA A 48 2.26 1.21 5.80
C ALA A 48 3.46 1.96 5.21
N SER A 49 4.31 1.23 4.51
CA SER A 49 5.42 1.77 3.76
C SER A 49 5.50 1.12 2.40
N GLY A 50 6.04 1.85 1.43
CA GLY A 50 6.34 1.25 0.16
C GLY A 50 6.77 2.21 -0.92
N SER A 51 6.80 1.68 -2.14
CA SER A 51 7.21 2.36 -3.36
C SER A 51 6.11 2.32 -4.41
N PHE A 52 6.08 3.34 -5.26
CA PHE A 52 5.27 3.40 -6.47
C PHE A 52 6.16 3.66 -7.67
N ALA A 53 5.99 2.84 -8.70
CA ALA A 53 6.49 3.16 -10.03
C ALA A 53 5.53 4.19 -10.65
N THR A 54 6.07 5.36 -10.95
CA THR A 54 5.32 6.43 -11.58
C THR A 54 6.07 6.92 -12.81
N GLY A 55 5.38 7.53 -13.78
CA GLY A 55 6.07 8.42 -14.72
C GLY A 55 6.75 9.59 -13.97
N ASP A 56 7.16 10.66 -14.65
CA ASP A 56 7.62 11.87 -13.96
C ASP A 56 6.48 12.53 -13.16
N ILE A 57 6.33 12.16 -11.89
CA ILE A 57 5.33 12.72 -10.98
C ILE A 57 6.05 13.42 -9.82
N GLY A 58 5.57 14.62 -9.48
CA GLY A 58 5.98 15.32 -8.27
C GLY A 58 5.42 14.69 -6.99
N PRO A 59 5.73 15.27 -5.81
CA PRO A 59 5.23 14.77 -4.54
C PRO A 59 3.70 14.61 -4.51
N ALA A 60 3.25 13.46 -4.01
CA ALA A 60 1.86 13.03 -3.99
C ALA A 60 1.38 12.76 -2.55
N PRO A 61 0.13 13.13 -2.21
CA PRO A 61 -0.42 12.79 -0.91
C PRO A 61 -0.67 11.28 -0.80
N VAL A 62 -0.46 10.75 0.39
CA VAL A 62 -0.74 9.36 0.76
C VAL A 62 -1.68 9.36 1.95
N LEU A 63 -2.76 8.59 1.86
CA LEU A 63 -3.75 8.44 2.91
C LEU A 63 -3.97 6.96 3.20
N VAL A 64 -3.95 6.60 4.48
CA VAL A 64 -4.30 5.25 4.94
C VAL A 64 -5.50 5.33 5.85
N ARG A 65 -6.44 4.40 5.65
CA ARG A 65 -7.58 4.16 6.51
C ARG A 65 -7.58 2.69 6.90
N ALA A 66 -7.20 2.41 8.14
CA ALA A 66 -7.19 1.07 8.71
C ALA A 66 -8.44 0.88 9.58
N ARG A 67 -9.24 -0.13 9.26
CA ARG A 67 -10.43 -0.51 10.03
C ARG A 67 -10.06 -1.64 10.97
N GLY A 68 -10.60 -1.62 12.18
CA GLY A 68 -10.36 -2.68 13.16
C GLY A 68 -11.36 -2.63 14.31
N LEU A 69 -11.27 -3.65 15.17
CA LEU A 69 -11.98 -3.70 16.44
C LEU A 69 -11.01 -3.28 17.55
N VAL A 70 -11.26 -2.14 18.19
CA VAL A 70 -10.47 -1.67 19.34
C VAL A 70 -11.06 -2.29 20.59
N SER A 71 -10.20 -2.92 21.39
CA SER A 71 -10.58 -3.50 22.67
C SER A 71 -9.78 -2.87 23.81
N GLY A 72 -10.37 -2.87 24.99
CA GLY A 72 -9.76 -2.26 26.16
C GLY A 72 -10.60 -2.44 27.40
N SER A 73 -10.33 -1.59 28.39
CA SER A 73 -11.09 -1.57 29.64
C SER A 73 -11.49 -0.15 30.02
N CYS A 74 -12.70 -0.03 30.55
CA CYS A 74 -13.14 1.08 31.35
C CYS A 74 -12.74 0.81 32.80
N VAL A 75 -12.07 1.78 33.43
CA VAL A 75 -11.61 1.68 34.83
C VAL A 75 -12.36 2.71 35.65
N GLU A 76 -13.07 2.24 36.67
CA GLU A 76 -13.72 3.10 37.66
C GLU A 76 -12.68 3.66 38.63
N PRO A 77 -12.50 4.99 38.73
CA PRO A 77 -11.45 5.56 39.57
C PRO A 77 -11.62 5.26 41.06
N GLN A 78 -12.87 5.12 41.52
CA GLN A 78 -13.18 5.01 42.95
C GLN A 78 -13.28 3.57 43.46
N ALA A 79 -13.79 2.65 42.64
CA ALA A 79 -14.04 1.26 43.08
C ALA A 79 -13.00 0.24 42.60
N ARG A 80 -12.02 0.65 41.77
CA ARG A 80 -11.06 -0.26 41.10
C ARG A 80 -11.75 -1.38 40.30
N THR A 81 -13.01 -1.16 39.92
CA THR A 81 -13.74 -2.05 39.03
C THR A 81 -13.26 -1.82 37.60
N THR A 82 -13.13 -2.90 36.84
CA THR A 82 -12.82 -2.84 35.42
C THR A 82 -13.95 -3.48 34.63
N GLN A 83 -14.30 -2.87 33.49
CA GLN A 83 -15.25 -3.43 32.55
C GLN A 83 -14.65 -3.44 31.15
N PRO A 84 -14.66 -4.58 30.44
CA PRO A 84 -14.14 -4.63 29.08
C PRO A 84 -15.04 -3.87 28.13
N PHE A 85 -14.44 -3.31 27.08
CA PHE A 85 -15.17 -2.79 25.92
C PHE A 85 -14.55 -3.31 24.62
N ALA A 86 -15.36 -3.32 23.57
CA ALA A 86 -14.91 -3.51 22.20
C ALA A 86 -15.76 -2.68 21.25
N LEU A 87 -15.14 -1.89 20.37
CA LEU A 87 -15.86 -1.09 19.37
C LEU A 87 -15.12 -1.06 18.02
N PRO A 88 -15.86 -1.05 16.90
CA PRO A 88 -15.24 -0.87 15.59
C PRO A 88 -14.73 0.57 15.42
N MET A 89 -13.52 0.72 14.89
CA MET A 89 -12.92 2.02 14.61
C MET A 89 -12.25 2.08 13.24
N VAL A 90 -12.04 3.31 12.77
CA VAL A 90 -11.26 3.61 11.56
C VAL A 90 -10.12 4.55 11.93
N LEU A 91 -8.90 4.02 11.95
CA LEU A 91 -7.70 4.81 12.16
C LEU A 91 -7.25 5.43 10.84
N LYS A 92 -6.78 6.67 10.89
CA LYS A 92 -6.39 7.45 9.71
C LYS A 92 -4.92 7.85 9.83
N GLY A 93 -4.20 7.76 8.73
CA GLY A 93 -2.83 8.23 8.59
C GLY A 93 -2.70 9.05 7.31
N ALA A 94 -1.84 10.06 7.33
CA ALA A 94 -1.54 10.89 6.17
C ALA A 94 -0.03 11.12 6.05
N ALA A 95 0.47 11.13 4.82
CA ALA A 95 1.85 11.42 4.50
C ALA A 95 1.96 12.03 3.09
N VAL A 96 3.18 12.35 2.68
CA VAL A 96 3.52 12.77 1.32
C VAL A 96 4.68 11.91 0.84
N THR A 97 4.69 11.55 -0.44
CA THR A 97 5.80 10.81 -1.04
C THR A 97 7.10 11.63 -1.01
N ARG A 98 8.26 10.95 -0.83
CA ARG A 98 9.57 11.63 -0.69
C ARG A 98 10.42 11.63 -1.96
N LYS A 99 10.55 10.48 -2.64
CA LYS A 99 11.29 10.34 -3.91
C LYS A 99 10.36 10.74 -5.07
N ALA A 100 10.87 11.45 -6.07
CA ALA A 100 10.09 11.94 -7.23
C ALA A 100 10.91 11.82 -8.51
N GLY A 101 10.26 11.48 -9.62
CA GLY A 101 10.86 10.89 -10.83
C GLY A 101 10.22 9.54 -11.10
N ARG A 102 11.00 8.55 -11.56
CA ARG A 102 10.45 7.22 -11.92
C ARG A 102 9.99 6.35 -10.74
N GLU A 103 10.32 6.74 -9.51
CA GLU A 103 9.99 5.98 -8.31
C GLU A 103 9.70 6.93 -7.14
N ALA A 104 8.57 6.71 -6.47
CA ALA A 104 8.16 7.48 -5.30
C ALA A 104 7.96 6.58 -4.09
N THR A 105 8.52 6.94 -2.93
CA THR A 105 8.39 6.17 -1.69
C THR A 105 7.52 6.88 -0.66
N PHE A 106 6.87 6.11 0.21
CA PHE A 106 6.05 6.62 1.30
C PHE A 106 6.24 5.81 2.58
N PHE A 107 5.94 6.49 3.68
CA PHE A 107 5.80 5.90 5.01
C PHE A 107 4.65 6.63 5.68
N VAL A 108 3.62 5.90 6.12
CA VAL A 108 2.44 6.47 6.76
C VAL A 108 2.09 5.64 7.99
N ARG A 109 1.86 6.35 9.10
CA ARG A 109 1.40 5.80 10.36
C ARG A 109 0.04 6.39 10.65
N THR A 110 -0.88 5.55 11.11
CA THR A 110 -2.19 6.00 11.58
C THR A 110 -2.10 6.61 12.98
N SER A 111 -2.99 7.55 13.30
CA SER A 111 -3.16 8.01 14.67
C SER A 111 -3.71 6.88 15.55
N PRO A 112 -3.31 6.80 16.84
CA PRO A 112 -3.93 5.89 17.81
C PRO A 112 -5.45 6.09 17.92
N PRO A 113 -6.20 5.10 18.42
CA PRO A 113 -7.63 5.22 18.63
C PRO A 113 -7.96 6.26 19.71
N GLU A 114 -8.87 7.17 19.38
CA GLU A 114 -9.49 8.10 20.33
C GLU A 114 -10.87 7.56 20.72
N VAL A 115 -10.97 6.96 21.90
CA VAL A 115 -12.21 6.38 22.42
C VAL A 115 -12.74 7.25 23.55
N ALA A 116 -13.93 7.80 23.38
CA ALA A 116 -14.58 8.61 24.41
C ALA A 116 -15.23 7.73 25.48
N ALA A 117 -15.07 8.08 26.76
CA ALA A 117 -15.68 7.33 27.88
C ALA A 117 -17.20 7.21 27.75
N ALA A 118 -17.86 8.28 27.27
CA ALA A 118 -19.31 8.30 27.06
C ALA A 118 -19.80 7.29 26.01
N GLU A 119 -18.93 6.78 25.14
CA GLU A 119 -19.30 5.81 24.11
C GLU A 119 -19.27 4.36 24.62
N VAL A 120 -18.42 4.06 25.60
CA VAL A 120 -18.06 2.68 25.95
C VAL A 120 -18.13 2.36 27.45
N CYS A 121 -18.11 3.38 28.32
CA CYS A 121 -18.10 3.19 29.76
C CYS A 121 -19.47 3.45 30.41
N PRO A 122 -19.78 2.81 31.54
CA PRO A 122 -21.06 2.99 32.23
C PRO A 122 -21.27 4.40 32.80
N GLY A 123 -20.19 5.05 33.24
CA GLY A 123 -20.23 6.37 33.88
C GLY A 123 -19.24 7.34 33.23
N PRO A 124 -19.54 8.65 33.23
CA PRO A 124 -18.69 9.68 32.63
C PRO A 124 -17.35 9.87 33.36
N GLU A 125 -17.23 9.45 34.62
CA GLU A 125 -16.02 9.49 35.42
C GLU A 125 -15.06 8.32 35.15
N TRP A 126 -15.51 7.29 34.43
CA TRP A 126 -14.70 6.13 34.10
C TRP A 126 -13.61 6.50 33.11
N ARG A 127 -12.43 5.89 33.26
CA ARG A 127 -11.29 6.11 32.37
C ARG A 127 -11.24 5.01 31.32
N VAL A 128 -11.18 5.40 30.06
CA VAL A 128 -10.96 4.47 28.95
C VAL A 128 -9.48 4.15 28.83
N SER A 129 -9.16 2.87 28.71
CA SER A 129 -7.82 2.38 28.42
C SER A 129 -7.90 1.38 27.27
N PRO A 130 -7.74 1.82 26.00
CA PRO A 130 -7.56 0.91 24.87
C PRO A 130 -6.28 0.10 25.07
N THR A 131 -6.34 -1.21 24.83
CA THR A 131 -5.21 -2.12 25.05
C THR A 131 -4.80 -2.88 23.80
N ASP A 132 -5.74 -3.13 22.88
CA ASP A 132 -5.44 -3.80 21.63
C ASP A 132 -6.34 -3.30 20.48
N ILE A 133 -5.93 -3.59 19.26
CA ILE A 133 -6.72 -3.38 18.05
C ILE A 133 -6.51 -4.54 17.08
N GLU A 134 -7.60 -5.19 16.71
CA GLU A 134 -7.61 -6.19 15.64
C GLU A 134 -7.97 -5.51 14.33
N PHE A 135 -6.96 -5.20 13.51
CA PHE A 135 -7.20 -4.65 12.18
C PHE A 135 -7.79 -5.72 11.25
N THR A 136 -8.78 -5.33 10.45
CA THR A 136 -9.50 -6.23 9.54
C THR A 136 -9.34 -5.84 8.09
N ALA A 137 -9.29 -4.55 7.78
CA ALA A 137 -9.21 -4.05 6.41
C ALA A 137 -8.48 -2.73 6.33
N VAL A 138 -7.69 -2.54 5.27
CA VAL A 138 -6.97 -1.30 5.02
C VAL A 138 -7.31 -0.76 3.64
N LYS A 139 -7.48 0.55 3.57
CA LYS A 139 -7.53 1.30 2.32
C LYS A 139 -6.34 2.25 2.25
N LEU A 140 -5.51 2.07 1.23
CA LEU A 140 -4.40 2.96 0.89
C LEU A 140 -4.80 3.77 -0.33
N GLN A 141 -4.65 5.08 -0.24
CA GLN A 141 -4.88 6.01 -1.33
C GLN A 141 -3.61 6.80 -1.57
N VAL A 142 -3.17 6.87 -2.82
CA VAL A 142 -1.96 7.58 -3.23
C VAL A 142 -2.27 8.42 -4.46
N GLY A 143 -1.76 9.64 -4.50
CA GLY A 143 -1.95 10.49 -5.68
C GLY A 143 -3.04 11.55 -5.50
N ARG A 144 -3.18 12.37 -6.54
CA ARG A 144 -4.12 13.49 -6.59
C ARG A 144 -5.40 13.05 -7.32
N PRO A 145 -6.53 13.77 -7.16
CA PRO A 145 -7.70 13.54 -8.00
C PRO A 145 -7.33 13.46 -9.48
N GLY A 146 -7.79 12.42 -10.19
CA GLY A 146 -7.48 12.15 -11.61
C GLY A 146 -6.22 11.31 -11.87
N THR A 147 -5.33 11.13 -10.89
CA THR A 147 -4.16 10.22 -10.96
C THR A 147 -4.04 9.36 -9.70
N ARG A 148 -5.19 9.07 -9.08
CA ARG A 148 -5.27 8.41 -7.79
C ARG A 148 -5.14 6.89 -7.96
N VAL A 149 -4.37 6.27 -7.09
CA VAL A 149 -4.35 4.81 -6.89
C VAL A 149 -5.08 4.51 -5.59
N LEU A 150 -6.00 3.55 -5.65
CA LEU A 150 -6.72 3.02 -4.51
C LEU A 150 -6.37 1.55 -4.36
N CYS A 151 -5.84 1.18 -3.21
CA CYS A 151 -5.56 -0.20 -2.85
C CYS A 151 -6.42 -0.61 -1.66
N GLN A 152 -6.90 -1.85 -1.69
CA GLN A 152 -7.67 -2.42 -0.60
C GLN A 152 -7.17 -3.84 -0.34
N PHE A 153 -6.74 -4.08 0.88
CA PHE A 153 -6.12 -5.34 1.28
C PHE A 153 -6.48 -5.69 2.73
N PRO A 154 -6.43 -6.97 3.12
CA PRO A 154 -6.59 -7.39 4.51
C PRO A 154 -5.45 -6.84 5.36
N ALA A 155 -5.72 -6.54 6.62
CA ALA A 155 -4.69 -6.04 7.54
C ALA A 155 -3.84 -7.20 8.09
N VAL A 156 -2.98 -7.75 7.25
CA VAL A 156 -2.02 -8.80 7.60
C VAL A 156 -0.64 -8.18 7.73
N ASP A 157 0.09 -8.48 8.80
CA ASP A 157 1.46 -8.01 8.95
C ASP A 157 2.37 -8.67 7.90
N GLY A 158 3.24 -7.87 7.29
CA GLY A 158 4.24 -8.32 6.32
C GLY A 158 4.14 -7.64 4.97
N ARG A 159 4.81 -8.25 3.98
CA ARG A 159 4.82 -7.77 2.60
C ARG A 159 3.52 -8.18 1.90
N ILE A 160 2.98 -7.27 1.11
CA ILE A 160 1.80 -7.49 0.27
C ILE A 160 2.25 -7.40 -1.19
N ASP A 161 2.34 -8.55 -1.86
CA ASP A 161 2.83 -8.65 -3.24
C ASP A 161 1.79 -8.14 -4.27
N ASP A 162 0.50 -8.29 -3.97
CA ASP A 162 -0.60 -7.73 -4.78
C ASP A 162 -1.67 -7.07 -3.91
N PRO A 163 -1.55 -5.76 -3.63
CA PRO A 163 -2.52 -5.02 -2.84
C PRO A 163 -3.85 -4.73 -3.55
N GLY A 164 -4.10 -5.33 -4.73
CA GLY A 164 -5.36 -5.18 -5.47
C GLY A 164 -5.61 -3.74 -5.93
N CYS A 165 -4.55 -3.01 -6.23
CA CYS A 165 -4.63 -1.58 -6.50
C CYS A 165 -5.27 -1.29 -7.86
N GLN A 166 -6.19 -0.32 -7.86
CA GLN A 166 -6.85 0.18 -9.05
C GLN A 166 -6.56 1.67 -9.21
N ILE A 167 -6.45 2.10 -10.47
CA ILE A 167 -6.39 3.52 -10.81
C ILE A 167 -7.84 4.02 -10.73
N ASP A 168 -8.04 5.03 -9.91
CA ASP A 168 -9.29 5.77 -9.80
C ASP A 168 -9.17 7.00 -10.71
N SER A 169 -9.61 6.79 -11.96
CA SER A 169 -9.62 7.77 -13.05
C SER A 169 -10.88 8.62 -13.04
#